data_AF-A0A2G2ZMT4-F1
#
_entry.id   AF-A0A2G2ZMT4-F1
#
_cell.length_a   1.000
_cell.length_b   1.000
_cell.length_c   1.000
_cell.angle_alpha   90.00
_cell.angle_beta   90.00
_cell.angle_gamma   90.00
#
_symmetry.space_group_name_H-M   'P 1'
#
loop_
_entity.id
_entity.type
_entity.pdbx_description
1 polymer ?
#
loop_
_entity_poly.entity_id
_entity_poly.type
_entity_poly.pdbx_seq_one_letter_code
_entity_poly.pdbx_strand_id
1 'polypeptide(L)' 'MTTHFKKNRKKRAHVNIVHGHIGKHRKHIGGHGNAGGYFKVLGKVFLPENQPVVVKVKLISKNTEKKIKENGGAVVLTT' A
#
# COMPACT_ATOMS: atom_id res chain seq x y z
N MET A 1 10.52 28.89 -5.49
CA MET A 1 9.16 29.25 -5.01
C MET A 1 9.29 30.02 -3.69
N THR A 2 8.85 31.28 -3.64
CA THR A 2 9.00 32.11 -2.43
C THR A 2 8.05 31.66 -1.32
N THR A 3 8.47 31.79 -0.05
CA THR A 3 7.69 31.31 1.10
C THR A 3 6.41 32.13 1.35
N HIS A 4 6.31 33.31 0.75
CA HIS A 4 5.22 34.27 0.94
C HIS A 4 3.86 33.74 0.50
N PHE A 5 3.80 33.03 -0.63
CA PHE A 5 2.54 32.50 -1.18
C PHE A 5 2.10 31.16 -0.56
N LYS A 6 2.80 30.67 0.48
CA LYS A 6 2.46 29.38 1.13
C LYS A 6 1.19 29.50 1.96
N LYS A 7 0.27 28.55 1.78
CA LYS A 7 -1.00 28.45 2.53
C LYS A 7 -0.81 28.46 4.06
N ASN A 8 0.29 27.89 4.55
CA ASN A 8 0.62 27.88 5.99
C ASN A 8 0.84 29.28 6.59
N ARG A 9 1.28 30.28 5.79
CA ARG A 9 1.45 31.66 6.27
C ARG A 9 0.10 32.36 6.46
N LYS A 10 -0.84 32.12 5.55
CA LYS A 10 -2.22 32.65 5.61
C LYS A 10 -3.05 32.04 6.74
N LYS A 11 -2.68 30.84 7.21
CA LYS A 11 -3.38 30.10 8.27
C LYS A 11 -2.82 30.32 9.68
N ARG A 12 -1.84 31.22 9.85
CA ARG A 12 -1.33 31.58 11.17
C ARG A 12 -2.46 32.14 12.03
N ALA A 13 -2.46 31.83 13.32
CA ALA A 13 -3.54 32.12 14.28
C ALA A 13 -4.82 31.26 14.18
N HIS A 14 -5.01 30.46 13.13
CA HIS A 14 -6.07 29.44 13.17
C HIS A 14 -5.67 28.29 14.09
N VAL A 15 -6.51 27.99 15.09
CA VAL A 15 -6.26 27.01 16.17
C VAL A 15 -5.75 25.66 15.67
N ASN A 16 -6.25 25.16 14.53
CA ASN A 16 -5.88 23.83 14.02
C ASN A 16 -5.28 23.82 12.59
N ILE A 17 -4.93 24.98 12.01
CA ILE A 17 -4.34 25.09 10.64
C ILE A 17 -5.20 24.34 9.58
N VAL A 18 -6.50 24.16 9.84
CA VAL A 18 -7.49 23.42 9.01
C VAL A 18 -7.29 21.88 9.00
N HIS A 19 -6.82 21.28 10.10
CA HIS A 19 -6.77 19.82 10.25
C HIS A 19 -7.93 19.23 11.09
N GLY A 20 -8.97 20.04 11.36
CA GLY A 20 -10.13 19.65 12.17
C GLY A 20 -9.84 19.62 13.68
N HIS A 21 -10.90 19.76 14.49
CA HIS A 21 -10.79 19.62 15.97
C HIS A 21 -10.77 18.14 16.39
N ILE A 22 -11.49 17.28 15.67
CA ILE A 22 -11.58 15.83 15.88
C ILE A 22 -10.76 15.13 14.79
N GLY A 23 -10.07 14.04 15.13
CA GLY A 23 -9.19 13.30 14.22
C GLY A 23 -7.73 13.78 14.25
N LYS A 24 -7.49 15.10 14.27
CA LYS A 24 -6.18 15.81 14.28
C LYS A 24 -5.21 15.36 13.16
N HIS A 25 -4.20 16.18 12.86
CA HIS A 25 -3.15 15.77 11.92
C HIS A 25 -2.22 14.74 12.58
N ARG A 26 -2.41 13.46 12.28
CA ARG A 26 -1.51 12.37 12.70
C ARG A 26 -0.54 12.05 11.58
N LYS A 27 0.75 11.89 11.91
CA LYS A 27 1.81 11.72 10.90
C LYS A 27 1.59 10.50 10.00
N HIS A 28 1.17 9.36 10.56
CA HIS A 28 0.94 8.10 9.85
C HIS A 28 -0.18 7.31 10.51
N ILE A 29 -1.42 7.58 10.12
CA ILE A 29 -2.63 7.05 10.74
C ILE A 29 -2.83 5.56 10.43
N GLY A 30 -2.43 5.14 9.22
CA GLY A 30 -2.56 3.76 8.71
C GLY A 30 -1.23 3.02 8.56
N GLY A 31 -0.15 3.53 9.17
CA GLY A 31 1.21 2.95 9.09
C GLY A 31 2.15 3.66 8.11
N HIS A 32 3.36 3.12 7.98
CA HIS A 32 4.44 3.63 7.13
C HIS A 32 4.76 2.66 5.99
N GLY A 33 5.21 3.16 4.84
CA GLY A 33 5.64 2.33 3.71
C GLY A 33 4.50 1.44 3.19
N ASN A 34 4.76 0.15 2.97
CA ASN A 34 3.77 -0.84 2.50
C ASN A 34 2.84 -1.37 3.62
N ALA A 35 2.51 -0.53 4.60
CA ALA A 35 1.58 -0.90 5.66
C ALA A 35 0.19 -1.22 5.08
N GLY A 36 -0.39 -2.35 5.52
CA GLY A 36 -1.60 -2.92 4.91
C GLY A 36 -1.35 -3.91 3.77
N GLY A 37 -0.12 -4.42 3.61
CA GLY A 37 0.24 -5.36 2.55
C GLY A 37 -0.49 -6.73 2.59
N TYR A 38 -0.38 -7.46 1.48
CA TYR A 38 -1.02 -8.77 1.30
C TYR A 38 -0.30 -9.86 2.10
N PHE A 39 -0.92 -10.30 3.20
CA PHE A 39 -0.39 -11.40 4.02
C PHE A 39 -0.56 -12.77 3.34
N LYS A 40 -1.65 -12.93 2.58
CA LYS A 40 -2.04 -14.20 1.96
C LYS A 40 -2.59 -13.98 0.56
N VAL A 41 -2.09 -14.73 -0.41
CA VAL A 41 -2.67 -14.77 -1.77
C VAL A 41 -3.59 -15.98 -1.91
N LEU A 42 -4.82 -15.71 -2.37
CA LEU A 42 -5.91 -16.68 -2.52
C LEU A 42 -6.20 -16.97 -4.00
N GLY A 43 -6.78 -18.14 -4.29
CA GLY A 43 -6.92 -18.71 -5.65
C GLY A 43 -7.92 -18.03 -6.58
N LYS A 44 -8.50 -16.89 -6.19
CA LYS A 44 -9.49 -16.12 -6.95
C LYS A 44 -8.86 -14.93 -7.72
N VAL A 45 -7.55 -14.99 -7.96
CA VAL A 45 -6.79 -13.96 -8.67
C VAL A 45 -6.85 -14.20 -10.18
N PHE A 46 -7.15 -13.13 -10.92
CA PHE A 46 -6.97 -13.03 -12.37
C PHE A 46 -5.48 -12.91 -12.65
N LEU A 47 -4.89 -13.92 -13.29
CA LEU A 47 -3.50 -13.89 -13.73
C LEU A 47 -3.47 -13.44 -15.20
N PRO A 48 -2.58 -12.51 -15.58
CA PRO A 48 -2.39 -12.17 -16.99
C PRO A 48 -1.91 -13.42 -17.75
N GLU A 49 -2.58 -13.76 -18.85
CA GLU A 49 -2.43 -15.06 -19.52
C GLU A 49 -1.07 -15.23 -20.23
N ASN A 50 -0.41 -14.14 -20.61
CA ASN A 50 0.85 -14.15 -21.37
C ASN A 50 2.00 -13.43 -20.65
N GLN A 51 1.90 -13.24 -19.34
CA GLN A 51 2.93 -12.52 -18.57
C GLN A 51 3.32 -13.30 -17.31
N PRO A 52 4.60 -13.72 -17.18
CA PRO A 52 5.07 -14.34 -15.95
C PRO A 52 5.18 -13.29 -14.83
N VAL A 53 4.68 -13.64 -13.63
CA VAL A 53 4.66 -12.73 -12.46
C VAL A 53 5.45 -13.33 -11.31
N VAL A 54 6.24 -12.51 -10.62
CA VAL A 54 6.91 -12.88 -9.36
C VAL A 54 6.15 -12.31 -8.17
N VAL A 55 5.68 -13.18 -7.29
CA VAL A 55 4.84 -12.82 -6.13
C VAL A 55 5.61 -12.97 -4.83
N LYS A 56 5.78 -11.87 -4.08
CA LYS A 56 6.40 -11.82 -2.74
C LYS A 56 5.33 -11.81 -1.64
N VAL A 57 5.19 -12.89 -0.88
CA VAL A 57 4.10 -13.08 0.10
C VAL A 57 4.53 -13.89 1.32
N LYS A 58 3.80 -13.77 2.44
CA LYS A 58 4.00 -14.60 3.64
C LYS A 58 3.33 -15.97 3.53
N LEU A 59 2.09 -16.00 3.04
CA LEU A 59 1.28 -17.22 2.92
C LEU A 59 0.70 -17.35 1.52
N ILE A 60 0.66 -18.57 0.98
CA ILE A 60 0.07 -18.86 -0.33
C ILE A 60 -0.81 -20.11 -0.27
N SER A 61 -1.90 -20.11 -1.05
CA SER A 61 -2.71 -21.31 -1.25
C SER A 61 -2.08 -22.21 -2.32
N LYS A 62 -2.16 -23.54 -2.14
CA LYS A 62 -1.61 -24.53 -3.09
C LYS A 62 -2.10 -24.32 -4.52
N ASN A 63 -3.40 -23.99 -4.66
CA ASN A 63 -4.02 -23.75 -5.96
C ASN A 63 -3.45 -22.49 -6.64
N THR A 64 -3.16 -21.43 -5.88
CA THR A 64 -2.56 -20.21 -6.43
C THR A 64 -1.11 -20.46 -6.84
N GLU A 65 -0.34 -21.15 -6.02
CA GLU A 65 1.05 -21.46 -6.33
C GLU A 65 1.17 -22.27 -7.62
N LYS A 66 0.30 -23.29 -7.79
CA LYS A 66 0.22 -24.08 -9.02
C LYS A 66 -0.05 -23.21 -10.24
N LYS A 67 -1.07 -22.36 -10.19
CA LYS A 67 -1.42 -21.44 -11.30
C LYS A 67 -0.29 -20.47 -11.66
N ILE A 68 0.39 -19.90 -10.66
CA ILE A 68 1.50 -18.95 -10.90
C ILE A 68 2.65 -19.67 -11.62
N LYS A 69 2.99 -20.89 -11.19
CA LYS A 69 4.04 -21.70 -11.81
C LYS A 69 3.66 -22.16 -13.22
N GLU A 70 2.41 -22.55 -13.45
CA GLU A 70 1.89 -22.92 -14.78
C GLU A 70 1.98 -21.76 -15.78
N ASN A 71 1.74 -20.51 -15.34
CA ASN A 71 1.93 -19.31 -16.15
C ASN A 71 3.41 -18.88 -16.29
N GLY A 72 4.38 -19.68 -15.82
CA GLY A 72 5.81 -19.38 -15.88
C GLY A 72 6.30 -18.34 -14.86
N GLY A 73 5.49 -18.04 -13.84
CA GLY A 73 5.84 -17.13 -12.75
C GLY A 73 6.55 -17.82 -11.57
N ALA A 74 6.93 -17.03 -10.57
CA ALA A 74 7.62 -17.53 -9.37
C ALA A 74 7.01 -16.96 -8.08
N VAL A 75 7.15 -17.71 -6.99
CA VAL A 75 6.68 -17.30 -5.66
C VAL A 75 7.88 -17.20 -4.73
N VAL A 76 8.03 -16.06 -4.07
CA VAL A 76 9.07 -15.79 -3.09
C VAL A 76 8.41 -15.59 -1.74
N LEU A 77 8.71 -16.48 -0.80
CA LEU A 77 8.20 -16.38 0.57
C LEU A 77 8.99 -15.31 1.33
N THR A 78 8.27 -14.40 1.96
CA THR A 78 8.84 -13.36 2.83
C THR A 78 8.39 -13.63 4.26
N THR A 79 9.22 -13.32 5.26
CA THR A 79 8.85 -13.42 6.68
C THR A 79 7.90 -12.32 7.14
#